data_AF-A0A959P226-F1
#
_entry.id   AF-A0A959P226-F1
#
_cell.length_a   1.000
_cell.length_b   1.000
_cell.length_c   1.000
_cell.angle_alpha   90.00
_cell.angle_beta   90.00
_cell.angle_gamma   90.00
#
_symmetry.space_group_name_H-M   'P 1'
#
loop_
_entity.id
_entity.type
_entity.pdbx_description
1 polymer ?
#
loop_
_entity_poly.entity_id
_entity_poly.type
_entity_poly.pdbx_seq_one_letter_code
_entity_poly.pdbx_strand_id
1 'polypeptide(L)'
;MLLKNFAELPARKRIGIVAIILGIVSIFASNPFSNVNTKVNIKELSLVSADEISEVNVEELSDWLIKGKYDYRLIDLRKDEEYKKYHIPTSENVTVARLLKSDLARNEKIILYSDNDITSAQGWFILK
;
A
#
# COMPACT_ATOMS: atom_id res chain seq x y z
N MET A 1 -6.51 -2.28 50.53
CA MET A 1 -5.26 -1.76 51.14
C MET A 1 -4.37 -1.03 50.11
N LEU A 2 -4.12 -1.61 48.93
CA LEU A 2 -3.26 -1.01 47.88
C LEU A 2 -3.75 0.33 47.29
N LEU A 3 -5.06 0.51 47.08
CA LEU A 3 -5.61 1.72 46.45
C LEU A 3 -5.51 2.99 47.34
N LYS A 4 -5.56 2.83 48.67
CA LYS A 4 -5.37 3.95 49.61
C LYS A 4 -3.95 4.51 49.52
N ASN A 5 -2.96 3.62 49.50
CA ASN A 5 -1.55 3.98 49.40
C ASN A 5 -1.19 4.67 48.06
N PHE A 6 -1.92 4.37 46.98
CA PHE A 6 -1.73 5.02 45.68
C PHE A 6 -2.25 6.46 45.66
N ALA A 7 -3.37 6.73 46.35
CA ALA A 7 -3.96 8.06 46.43
C ALA A 7 -3.12 9.04 47.26
N GLU A 8 -2.31 8.53 48.19
CA GLU A 8 -1.39 9.31 49.05
C GLU A 8 -0.09 9.71 48.34
N LEU A 9 0.17 9.23 47.12
CA LEU A 9 1.37 9.57 46.35
C LEU A 9 1.26 10.93 45.64
N PRO A 10 2.38 11.67 45.50
CA PRO A 10 2.41 12.90 44.72
C PRO A 10 2.06 12.63 43.25
N ALA A 11 1.34 13.56 42.61
CA ALA A 11 0.77 13.38 41.26
C ALA A 11 1.77 12.85 40.21
N ARG A 12 3.02 13.35 40.22
CA ARG A 12 4.10 12.88 39.33
C ARG A 12 4.40 11.38 39.46
N LYS A 13 4.37 10.82 40.67
CA LYS A 13 4.61 9.39 40.90
C LYS A 13 3.41 8.55 40.46
N ARG A 14 2.20 9.06 40.64
CA ARG A 14 0.96 8.39 40.21
C ARG A 14 0.91 8.24 38.69
N ILE A 15 1.20 9.32 37.96
CA ILE A 15 1.23 9.31 36.49
C ILE A 15 2.33 8.35 35.99
N GLY A 16 3.52 8.36 36.61
CA GLY A 16 4.59 7.44 36.25
C GLY A 16 4.23 5.96 36.42
N ILE A 17 3.56 5.61 37.53
CA ILE A 17 3.09 4.23 37.76
C ILE A 17 2.04 3.84 36.70
N VAL A 18 1.10 4.73 36.38
CA VAL A 18 0.09 4.47 35.34
C VAL A 18 0.74 4.27 33.97
N ALA A 19 1.73 5.10 33.61
CA ALA A 19 2.45 4.98 32.35
C ALA A 19 3.20 3.63 32.24
N ILE A 20 3.81 3.15 33.32
CA ILE A 20 4.49 1.84 33.36
C ILE A 20 3.48 0.71 33.18
N ILE A 21 2.34 0.77 33.87
CA ILE A 21 1.29 -0.25 33.74
C ILE A 21 0.75 -0.28 32.31
N LEU A 22 0.46 0.89 31.72
CA LEU A 22 0.00 0.99 30.33
C LEU A 22 1.04 0.46 29.34
N GLY A 23 2.33 0.74 29.56
CA GLY A 23 3.42 0.19 28.77
C GLY A 23 3.47 -1.34 28.82
N ILE A 24 3.37 -1.93 30.02
CA ILE A 24 3.35 -3.39 30.19
C ILE A 24 2.11 -4.00 29.50
N VAL A 25 0.93 -3.40 29.69
CA VAL A 25 -0.31 -3.87 29.04
C VAL A 25 -0.20 -3.79 27.52
N SER A 26 0.47 -2.76 26.97
CA SER A 26 0.65 -2.62 25.53
C SER A 26 1.47 -3.75 24.90
N ILE A 27 2.42 -4.36 25.62
CA ILE A 27 3.21 -5.51 25.14
C ILE A 27 2.33 -6.73 24.90
N PHE A 28 1.28 -6.91 25.72
CA PHE A 28 0.35 -8.04 25.58
C PHE A 28 -0.87 -7.71 24.71
N ALA A 29 -1.26 -6.44 24.63
CA ALA A 29 -2.39 -5.99 23.83
C ALA A 29 -2.01 -5.69 22.36
N SER A 30 -0.73 -5.44 22.08
CA SER A 30 -0.26 -5.19 20.72
C SER A 30 0.25 -6.48 20.10
N ASN A 31 -0.37 -6.87 19.00
CA ASN A 31 0.27 -7.72 17.99
C ASN A 31 0.70 -6.77 16.85
N PRO A 32 1.94 -6.23 16.87
CA PRO A 32 2.39 -5.20 15.90
C PRO A 32 2.48 -5.72 14.46
N PHE A 33 2.37 -7.04 14.28
CA PHE A 33 2.25 -7.69 12.99
C PHE A 33 0.90 -8.38 12.93
N SER A 34 -0.17 -7.61 12.78
CA SER A 34 -1.39 -8.18 12.22
C SER A 34 -1.03 -8.66 10.81
N ASN A 35 -0.77 -9.97 10.67
CA ASN A 35 -0.96 -10.65 9.38
C ASN A 35 -2.44 -10.52 9.06
N VAL A 36 -2.78 -9.41 8.40
CA VAL A 36 -4.13 -9.14 7.90
C VAL A 36 -4.36 -10.18 6.82
N ASN A 37 -4.91 -11.33 7.21
CA ASN A 37 -5.56 -12.23 6.27
C ASN A 37 -6.88 -11.55 5.88
N THR A 38 -6.80 -10.59 4.95
CA THR A 38 -8.00 -10.02 4.33
C THR A 38 -8.71 -11.15 3.61
N LYS A 39 -9.79 -11.67 4.19
CA LYS A 39 -10.77 -12.42 3.42
C LYS A 39 -11.37 -11.44 2.43
N VAL A 40 -10.92 -11.52 1.19
CA VAL A 40 -11.44 -10.73 0.09
C VAL A 40 -12.94 -11.00 0.01
N ASN A 41 -13.75 -10.01 0.38
CA ASN A 41 -15.20 -10.13 0.30
C ASN A 41 -15.58 -9.94 -1.16
N ILE A 42 -15.81 -11.04 -1.87
CA ILE A 42 -16.16 -11.02 -3.30
C ILE A 42 -17.45 -10.20 -3.55
N LYS A 43 -18.30 -10.04 -2.53
CA LYS A 43 -19.49 -9.18 -2.60
C LYS A 43 -19.13 -7.68 -2.60
N GLU A 44 -18.07 -7.30 -1.92
CA GLU A 44 -17.53 -5.93 -1.94
C GLU A 44 -16.83 -5.65 -3.28
N LEU A 45 -16.11 -6.64 -3.84
CA LEU A 45 -15.59 -6.58 -5.20
C LEU A 45 -16.69 -6.44 -6.26
N SER A 46 -17.85 -7.08 -6.07
CA SER A 46 -18.97 -6.94 -7.01
C SER A 46 -19.68 -5.58 -6.95
N LEU A 47 -19.38 -4.78 -5.91
CA LEU A 47 -19.86 -3.41 -5.76
C LEU A 47 -18.85 -2.37 -6.29
N VAL A 48 -17.60 -2.78 -6.52
CA VAL A 48 -16.65 -2.01 -7.34
C VAL A 48 -17.23 -1.96 -8.74
N SER A 49 -17.77 -0.80 -9.10
CA SER A 49 -18.35 -0.57 -10.40
C SER A 49 -17.27 -0.75 -11.47
N ALA A 50 -17.61 -1.33 -12.63
CA ALA A 50 -16.67 -1.51 -13.74
C ALA A 50 -15.95 -0.20 -14.14
N ASP A 51 -16.58 0.95 -13.88
CA ASP A 51 -16.01 2.29 -14.07
C ASP A 51 -14.81 2.63 -13.15
N GLU A 52 -14.57 1.89 -12.07
CA GLU A 52 -13.41 2.12 -11.19
C GLU A 52 -12.14 1.37 -11.65
N ILE A 53 -12.26 0.38 -12.54
CA ILE A 53 -11.11 -0.27 -13.17
C ILE A 53 -10.81 0.50 -14.45
N SER A 54 -9.99 1.54 -14.31
CA SER A 54 -9.54 2.33 -15.45
C SER A 54 -8.44 1.57 -16.20
N GLU A 55 -8.82 0.62 -17.04
CA GLU A 55 -7.91 0.07 -18.03
C GLU A 55 -7.54 1.15 -19.05
N VAL A 56 -6.24 1.29 -19.33
CA VAL A 56 -5.73 2.22 -20.34
C VAL A 56 -5.32 1.41 -21.55
N ASN A 57 -5.92 1.72 -22.70
CA ASN A 57 -5.60 1.02 -23.93
C ASN A 57 -4.19 1.39 -24.44
N VAL A 58 -3.50 0.47 -25.10
CA VAL A 58 -2.18 0.65 -25.72
C VAL A 58 -2.18 1.82 -26.70
N GLU A 59 -3.22 1.99 -27.52
CA GLU A 59 -3.29 3.13 -28.45
C GLU A 59 -3.39 4.47 -27.71
N GLU A 60 -4.11 4.52 -26.59
CA GLU A 60 -4.26 5.71 -25.77
C GLU A 60 -2.94 6.07 -25.07
N LEU A 61 -2.28 5.09 -24.46
CA LEU A 61 -0.95 5.29 -23.87
C LEU A 61 0.07 5.73 -24.92
N SER A 62 0.02 5.15 -26.12
CA SER A 62 0.90 5.53 -27.23
C SER A 62 0.68 6.98 -27.66
N ASP A 63 -0.58 7.40 -27.80
CA ASP A 63 -0.95 8.78 -28.10
C ASP A 63 -0.45 9.76 -27.02
N TRP A 64 -0.55 9.39 -25.74
CA TRP A 64 -0.04 10.20 -24.64
C TRP A 64 1.48 10.37 -24.70
N LEU A 65 2.21 9.28 -24.93
CA LEU A 65 3.67 9.30 -25.07
C LEU A 65 4.11 10.18 -26.25
N ILE A 66 3.44 10.05 -27.40
CA ILE A 66 3.74 10.85 -28.61
C ILE A 66 3.44 12.34 -28.37
N LYS A 67 2.35 12.65 -27.65
CA LYS A 67 1.97 14.03 -27.31
C LYS A 67 2.77 14.61 -26.14
N GLY A 68 3.69 13.85 -25.54
CA GLY A 68 4.48 14.29 -24.39
C GLY A 68 3.64 14.53 -23.13
N LYS A 69 2.52 13.82 -22.98
CA LYS A 69 1.75 13.84 -21.73
C LYS A 69 2.42 12.92 -20.72
N TYR A 70 2.87 13.51 -19.62
CA TYR A 70 3.52 12.80 -18.52
C TYR A 70 2.91 13.18 -17.17
N ASP A 71 1.59 13.46 -17.14
CA ASP A 71 0.83 13.74 -15.91
C ASP A 71 0.56 12.49 -15.06
N TYR A 72 1.32 11.41 -15.30
CA TYR A 72 1.24 10.11 -14.66
C TYR A 72 2.62 9.51 -14.48
N ARG A 73 2.76 8.58 -13.53
CA ARG A 73 3.92 7.69 -13.42
C ARG A 73 3.63 6.38 -14.14
N LEU A 74 4.53 5.96 -15.02
CA LEU A 74 4.42 4.71 -15.75
C LEU A 74 5.28 3.65 -15.07
N ILE A 75 4.68 2.58 -14.59
CA ILE A 75 5.35 1.57 -13.78
C ILE A 75 5.37 0.22 -14.50
N ASP A 76 6.57 -0.31 -14.72
CA ASP A 76 6.79 -1.64 -15.27
C ASP A 76 6.88 -2.67 -14.14
N LEU A 77 5.92 -3.59 -14.10
CA LEU A 77 5.81 -4.63 -13.08
C LEU A 77 6.65 -5.88 -13.37
N ARG A 78 7.27 -5.97 -14.56
CA ARG A 78 8.08 -7.12 -14.99
C ARG A 78 9.39 -7.18 -14.22
N LYS A 79 10.10 -8.29 -14.35
CA LYS A 79 11.39 -8.49 -13.68
C LYS A 79 12.44 -7.51 -14.22
N ASP A 80 13.39 -7.15 -13.36
CA ASP A 80 14.51 -6.25 -13.68
C ASP A 80 15.26 -6.65 -14.96
N GLU A 81 15.39 -7.95 -15.22
CA GLU A 81 16.05 -8.51 -16.41
C GLU A 81 15.31 -8.17 -17.71
N GLU A 82 13.98 -8.26 -17.69
CA GLU A 82 13.12 -7.97 -18.83
C GLU A 82 13.04 -6.47 -19.10
N TYR A 83 12.93 -5.69 -18.02
CA TYR A 83 12.97 -4.23 -18.09
C TYR A 83 14.29 -3.72 -18.70
N LYS A 84 15.44 -4.28 -18.28
CA LYS A 84 16.77 -3.93 -18.83
C LYS A 84 16.92 -4.29 -20.30
N LYS A 85 16.27 -5.37 -20.77
CA LYS A 85 16.30 -5.77 -22.17
C LYS A 85 15.59 -4.74 -23.05
N TYR A 86 14.40 -4.32 -22.63
CA TYR A 86 13.63 -3.25 -23.27
C TYR A 86 12.45 -2.84 -22.38
N HIS A 87 12.17 -1.55 -22.29
CA HIS A 87 11.02 -1.00 -21.57
C HIS A 87 10.46 0.23 -22.30
N ILE A 88 9.24 0.60 -21.95
CA ILE A 88 8.62 1.83 -22.47
C ILE A 88 9.42 3.02 -21.94
N PRO A 89 9.80 4.01 -22.77
CA PRO A 89 10.47 5.20 -22.31
C PRO A 89 9.71 5.86 -21.15
N THR A 90 10.45 6.48 -20.22
CA THR A 90 9.94 7.11 -18.99
C THR A 90 9.32 6.17 -17.96
N SER A 91 9.31 4.85 -18.18
CA SER A 91 8.81 3.92 -17.18
C SER A 91 9.82 3.64 -16.07
N GLU A 92 9.32 3.46 -14.86
CA GLU A 92 10.08 3.04 -13.68
C GLU A 92 9.86 1.55 -13.43
N ASN A 93 10.91 0.79 -13.13
CA ASN A 93 10.74 -0.63 -12.79
C ASN A 93 10.43 -0.82 -11.31
N VAL A 94 9.20 -1.23 -11.03
CA VAL A 94 8.77 -1.67 -9.70
C VAL A 94 8.08 -3.01 -9.87
N THR A 95 8.84 -4.09 -9.66
CA THR A 95 8.30 -5.45 -9.77
C THR A 95 7.08 -5.63 -8.85
N VAL A 96 6.16 -6.53 -9.21
CA VAL A 96 4.97 -6.82 -8.36
C VAL A 96 5.35 -7.09 -6.90
N ALA A 97 6.42 -7.85 -6.68
CA ALA A 97 6.91 -8.18 -5.34
C ALA A 97 7.42 -6.96 -4.54
N ARG A 98 7.82 -5.88 -5.23
CA ARG A 98 8.35 -4.65 -4.62
C ARG A 98 7.28 -3.57 -4.45
N LEU A 99 6.10 -3.69 -5.05
CA LEU A 99 5.02 -2.68 -4.97
C LEU A 99 4.68 -2.29 -3.53
N LEU A 100 4.51 -3.26 -2.63
CA LEU A 100 4.17 -3.01 -1.22
C LEU A 100 5.25 -2.22 -0.44
N LYS A 101 6.48 -2.19 -0.95
CA LYS A 101 7.62 -1.48 -0.34
C LYS A 101 8.03 -0.26 -1.16
N SER A 102 7.29 0.06 -2.22
CA SER A 102 7.56 1.20 -3.07
C SER A 102 7.08 2.51 -2.43
N ASP A 103 7.55 3.63 -2.97
CA ASP A 103 7.13 4.98 -2.59
C ASP A 103 5.90 5.45 -3.39
N LEU A 104 5.26 4.55 -4.15
CA LEU A 104 4.08 4.85 -4.94
C LEU A 104 2.92 5.25 -4.02
N ALA A 105 2.56 6.54 -4.07
CA ALA A 105 1.50 7.08 -3.23
C ALA A 105 0.14 6.94 -3.91
N ARG A 106 -0.88 6.58 -3.14
CA ARG A 106 -2.26 6.34 -3.64
C ARG A 106 -2.97 7.59 -4.16
N ASN A 107 -2.38 8.76 -3.99
CA ASN A 107 -2.88 10.04 -4.48
C ASN A 107 -2.23 10.48 -5.80
N GLU A 108 -1.37 9.66 -6.40
CA GLU A 108 -0.73 9.92 -7.69
C GLU A 108 -1.49 9.21 -8.82
N LYS A 109 -1.45 9.78 -10.03
CA LYS A 109 -1.93 9.08 -11.23
C LYS A 109 -0.87 8.07 -11.67
N ILE A 110 -1.14 6.80 -11.43
CA ILE A 110 -0.21 5.69 -11.69
C ILE A 110 -0.79 4.80 -12.77
N ILE A 111 0.02 4.47 -13.78
CA ILE A 111 -0.30 3.48 -14.81
C ILE A 111 0.63 2.30 -14.62
N LEU A 112 0.07 1.11 -14.45
CA LEU A 112 0.81 -0.14 -14.31
C LEU A 112 0.76 -0.91 -15.62
N TYR A 113 1.88 -1.49 -16.04
CA TYR A 113 1.90 -2.45 -17.15
C TYR A 113 2.79 -3.65 -16.86
N SER A 114 2.49 -4.76 -17.54
CA SER A 114 3.24 -6.01 -17.51
C SER A 114 3.16 -6.73 -18.85
N ASP A 115 3.71 -7.94 -18.91
CA ASP A 115 3.63 -8.88 -20.03
C ASP A 115 2.23 -9.50 -20.22
N ASN A 116 1.40 -9.49 -19.16
CA ASN A 116 0.04 -10.02 -19.17
C ASN A 116 -0.91 -9.19 -18.29
N ASP A 117 -2.20 -9.20 -18.61
CA ASP A 117 -3.22 -8.39 -17.93
C ASP A 117 -3.42 -8.80 -16.46
N ILE A 118 -3.24 -10.08 -16.15
CA ILE A 118 -3.39 -10.61 -14.79
C ILE A 118 -2.41 -9.95 -13.82
N THR A 119 -1.16 -9.80 -14.23
CA THR A 119 -0.09 -9.22 -13.41
C THR A 119 -0.33 -7.73 -13.19
N SER A 120 -0.82 -7.01 -14.20
CA SER A 120 -1.23 -5.60 -14.09
C SER A 120 -2.42 -5.42 -13.15
N ALA A 121 -3.44 -6.29 -13.26
CA ALA A 121 -4.59 -6.28 -12.38
C ALA A 121 -4.22 -6.60 -10.91
N GLN A 122 -3.31 -7.55 -10.69
CA GLN A 122 -2.76 -7.84 -9.36
C GLN A 122 -2.04 -6.62 -8.77
N GLY A 123 -1.20 -5.96 -9.57
CA GLY A 123 -0.52 -4.74 -9.14
C GLY A 123 -1.49 -3.62 -8.77
N TRP A 124 -2.54 -3.44 -9.58
CA TRP A 124 -3.60 -2.45 -9.31
C TRP A 124 -4.31 -2.76 -7.98
N PHE A 125 -4.65 -4.03 -7.75
CA PHE A 125 -5.30 -4.46 -6.52
C PHE A 125 -4.42 -4.23 -5.28
N ILE A 126 -3.10 -4.41 -5.39
CA ILE A 126 -2.15 -4.14 -4.29
C ILE A 126 -2.12 -2.63 -3.94
N LEU A 127 -2.26 -1.75 -4.93
CA LEU A 127 -2.24 -0.30 -4.73
C LEU A 127 -3.60 0.28 -4.34
N LYS A 128 -4.71 -0.46 -4.57
CA LYS A 128 -6.06 -0.05 -4.13
C LYS A 128 -6.30 -0.26 -2.65
#